data_AF-A0A353M0L1-F1
#
_entry.id   AF-A0A353M0L1-F1
#
_cell.length_a   1.000
_cell.length_b   1.000
_cell.length_c   1.000
_cell.angle_alpha   90.00
_cell.angle_beta   90.00
_cell.angle_gamma   90.00
#
_symmetry.space_group_name_H-M   'P 1'
#
loop_
_entity.id
_entity.type
_entity.pdbx_description
1 polymer ?
#
loop_
_entity_poly.entity_id
_entity_poly.type
_entity_poly.pdbx_seq_one_letter_code
_entity_poly.pdbx_strand_id
1 'polypeptide(L)'
;MKKTTIYADELTGEIYSQKSQITAKRFDAEKGYLFRNQAGGFSQFYDVPFPAGMSDVEIGRMTRLAKKMWGKTNMLGYRGNGGVKPYDMDSMAAVMGLGKSQTYAFIKKMIRLGVVAKVRIESKGVTDYQYYVNPLYYNSSNRIPLNLYLLFRQQLDPYIPSWARLRFIEQAGGKA
;
A
#
# COMPACT_ATOMS: atom_id res chain seq x y z
N MET A 1 18.58 -10.97 -19.71
CA MET A 1 17.62 -11.73 -20.55
C MET A 1 16.59 -10.75 -21.07
N LYS A 2 16.37 -10.69 -22.38
CA LYS A 2 15.40 -9.80 -23.03
C LYS A 2 14.16 -10.63 -23.37
N LYS A 3 12.99 -10.27 -22.84
CA LYS A 3 11.71 -10.86 -23.26
C LYS A 3 11.04 -9.88 -24.22
N THR A 4 10.71 -10.37 -25.41
CA THR A 4 10.00 -9.59 -26.42
C THR A 4 8.66 -10.26 -26.69
N THR A 5 7.57 -9.52 -26.49
CA THR A 5 6.23 -9.94 -26.90
C THR A 5 5.85 -9.15 -28.13
N ILE A 6 5.48 -9.86 -29.19
CA ILE A 6 5.10 -9.31 -30.49
C ILE A 6 3.62 -9.64 -30.70
N TYR A 7 2.83 -8.64 -31.09
CA TYR A 7 1.46 -8.82 -31.56
C TYR A 7 1.47 -8.57 -33.07
N ALA A 8 1.10 -9.60 -33.83
CA ALA A 8 1.07 -9.58 -35.29
C ALA A 8 -0.30 -10.00 -35.78
N ASP A 9 -0.74 -9.41 -36.87
CA ASP A 9 -1.90 -9.85 -37.64
C ASP A 9 -1.58 -11.20 -38.32
N GLU A 10 -2.46 -12.17 -38.18
CA GLU A 10 -2.23 -13.55 -38.64
C GLU A 10 -2.30 -13.70 -40.17
N LEU A 11 -3.05 -12.81 -40.85
CA LEU A 11 -3.25 -12.87 -42.30
C LEU A 11 -2.22 -12.04 -43.06
N THR A 12 -1.83 -10.88 -42.54
CA THR A 12 -0.91 -9.96 -43.22
C THR A 12 0.52 -10.03 -42.69
N GLY A 13 0.74 -10.62 -41.52
CA GLY A 13 2.02 -10.61 -40.84
C GLY A 13 2.42 -9.23 -40.30
N GLU A 14 1.53 -8.23 -40.36
CA GLU A 14 1.81 -6.87 -39.91
C GLU A 14 1.93 -6.82 -38.38
N ILE A 15 3.07 -6.32 -37.89
CA ILE A 15 3.32 -6.15 -36.46
C ILE A 15 2.82 -4.78 -36.02
N TYR A 16 1.71 -4.75 -35.29
CA TYR A 16 1.12 -3.49 -34.80
C TYR A 16 1.52 -3.16 -33.35
N SER A 17 2.15 -4.08 -32.60
CA SER A 17 2.67 -3.77 -31.28
C SER A 17 3.85 -4.66 -30.88
N GLN A 18 4.93 -4.03 -30.41
CA GLN A 18 6.10 -4.71 -29.88
C GLN A 18 6.42 -4.18 -28.48
N LYS A 19 6.47 -5.07 -27.47
CA LYS A 19 6.89 -4.73 -26.11
C LYS A 19 8.19 -5.47 -25.78
N SER A 20 9.26 -4.72 -25.55
CA SER A 20 10.51 -5.25 -25.02
C SER A 20 10.65 -4.91 -23.54
N GLN A 21 10.86 -5.92 -22.70
CA GLN A 21 11.29 -5.73 -21.31
C GLN A 21 12.74 -6.16 -21.14
N ILE A 22 13.55 -5.22 -20.65
CA ILE A 22 14.93 -5.47 -20.23
C ILE A 22 14.89 -5.71 -18.72
N THR A 23 15.32 -6.89 -18.27
CA THR A 23 15.55 -7.14 -16.85
C THR A 23 16.85 -6.45 -16.45
N ALA A 24 16.82 -5.58 -15.42
CA ALA A 24 18.02 -4.95 -14.87
C ALA A 24 19.08 -5.99 -14.48
N LYS A 25 20.37 -5.61 -14.54
CA LYS A 25 21.47 -6.47 -14.09
C LYS A 25 21.18 -6.92 -12.65
N ARG A 26 21.21 -8.24 -12.40
CA ARG A 26 20.90 -8.80 -11.07
C ARG A 26 22.05 -8.66 -10.09
N PHE A 27 23.25 -8.35 -10.55
CA PHE A 27 24.41 -8.13 -9.71
C PHE A 27 25.09 -6.84 -10.15
N ASP A 28 25.34 -5.98 -9.17
CA ASP A 28 26.05 -4.72 -9.29
C ASP A 28 27.30 -4.83 -8.38
N ALA A 29 28.47 -4.46 -8.88
CA ALA A 29 29.73 -4.68 -8.14
C ALA A 29 29.82 -3.85 -6.85
N GLU A 30 29.13 -2.70 -6.79
CA GLU A 30 29.10 -1.83 -5.62
C GLU A 30 27.89 -2.12 -4.73
N LYS A 31 26.74 -2.47 -5.33
CA LYS A 31 25.45 -2.62 -4.62
C LYS A 31 25.07 -4.08 -4.33
N GLY A 32 25.83 -5.02 -4.86
CA GLY A 32 25.66 -6.46 -4.65
C GLY A 32 24.54 -7.09 -5.47
N TYR A 33 24.03 -8.23 -4.97
CA TYR A 33 22.99 -9.02 -5.63
C TYR A 33 21.58 -8.47 -5.36
N LEU A 34 20.82 -8.23 -6.43
CA LEU A 34 19.39 -7.96 -6.39
C LEU A 34 18.64 -9.25 -5.98
N PHE A 35 18.48 -9.42 -4.67
CA PHE A 35 17.92 -10.63 -4.06
C PHE A 35 16.51 -10.96 -4.57
N ARG A 36 15.63 -9.95 -4.68
CA ARG A 36 14.27 -10.12 -5.22
C ARG A 36 13.82 -8.87 -5.98
N ASN A 37 13.70 -9.00 -7.31
CA ASN A 37 13.17 -7.92 -8.15
C ASN A 37 11.65 -7.81 -7.96
N GLN A 38 11.15 -6.63 -7.59
CA GLN A 38 9.72 -6.35 -7.38
C GLN A 38 9.03 -7.22 -6.30
N ALA A 39 9.78 -7.76 -5.34
CA ALA A 39 9.15 -8.36 -4.17
C ALA A 39 8.55 -7.24 -3.30
N GLY A 40 7.26 -7.38 -2.97
CA GLY A 40 6.58 -6.46 -2.06
C GLY A 40 7.27 -6.40 -0.70
N GLY A 41 7.20 -5.22 -0.08
CA GLY A 41 7.79 -4.96 1.22
C GLY A 41 7.28 -3.63 1.75
N PHE A 42 7.71 -3.29 2.96
CA PHE A 42 7.48 -1.98 3.53
C PHE A 42 8.70 -1.54 4.33
N SER A 43 8.88 -0.23 4.49
CA SER A 43 9.85 0.36 5.40
C SER A 43 9.16 0.87 6.67
N GLN A 44 9.92 0.92 7.75
CA GLN A 44 9.56 1.58 9.01
C GLN A 44 10.58 2.69 9.29
N PHE A 45 10.15 3.77 9.94
CA PHE A 45 11.03 4.87 10.33
C PHE A 45 11.50 4.63 11.77
N TYR A 46 12.81 4.63 12.01
CA TYR A 46 13.40 4.23 13.30
C TYR A 46 13.12 5.24 14.41
N ASP A 47 12.91 6.50 14.05
CA ASP A 47 12.66 7.65 14.91
C ASP A 47 11.17 7.82 15.24
N VAL A 48 10.30 7.01 14.64
CA VAL A 48 8.86 7.07 14.86
C VAL A 48 8.39 5.88 15.69
N PRO A 49 8.06 6.07 16.98
CA PRO A 49 7.55 4.99 17.81
C PRO A 49 6.13 4.60 17.36
N PHE A 50 5.77 3.33 17.61
CA PHE A 50 4.37 2.92 17.52
C PHE A 50 3.51 3.69 18.55
N PRO A 51 2.21 3.88 18.30
CA PRO A 51 1.33 4.52 19.27
C PRO A 51 1.36 3.80 20.62
N ALA A 52 1.46 4.56 21.72
CA ALA A 52 1.58 4.01 23.08
C ALA A 52 0.47 3.00 23.48
N GLY A 53 -0.69 3.07 22.82
CA GLY A 53 -1.80 2.13 23.06
C GLY A 53 -1.67 0.78 22.34
N MET A 54 -0.59 0.52 21.60
CA MET A 54 -0.39 -0.68 20.80
C MET A 54 0.52 -1.67 21.52
N SER A 55 0.09 -2.93 21.69
CA SER A 55 0.92 -3.97 22.31
C SER A 55 1.82 -4.67 21.28
N ASP A 56 2.87 -5.35 21.74
CA ASP A 56 3.77 -6.13 20.86
C ASP A 56 3.04 -7.18 20.03
N VAL A 57 2.02 -7.81 20.62
CA VAL A 57 1.16 -8.77 19.91
C VAL A 57 0.40 -8.08 18.78
N GLU A 58 -0.08 -6.86 19.01
CA GLU A 58 -0.77 -6.06 17.99
C GLU A 58 0.19 -5.57 16.91
N ILE A 59 1.41 -5.18 17.27
CA ILE A 59 2.48 -4.84 16.32
C ILE A 59 2.78 -6.03 15.42
N GLY A 60 2.92 -7.23 15.99
CA GLY A 60 3.10 -8.47 15.23
C GLY A 60 1.95 -8.77 14.27
N ARG A 61 0.70 -8.59 14.71
CA ARG A 61 -0.50 -8.75 13.87
C ARG A 61 -0.56 -7.72 12.74
N MET A 62 -0.28 -6.46 13.06
CA MET A 62 -0.26 -5.38 12.07
C MET A 62 0.87 -5.59 11.06
N THR A 63 2.03 -6.07 11.49
CA THR A 63 3.14 -6.45 10.61
C THR A 63 2.73 -7.55 9.61
N ARG A 64 1.93 -8.54 10.04
CA ARG A 64 1.40 -9.57 9.13
C ARG A 64 0.44 -8.97 8.10
N LEU A 65 -0.43 -8.05 8.50
CA LEU A 65 -1.32 -7.32 7.59
C LEU A 65 -0.55 -6.40 6.64
N ALA A 66 0.48 -5.69 7.12
CA ALA A 66 1.30 -4.78 6.32
C ALA A 66 2.00 -5.50 5.15
N LYS A 67 2.36 -6.77 5.32
CA LYS A 67 2.87 -7.62 4.21
C LYS A 67 1.82 -7.89 3.12
N LYS A 68 0.55 -7.57 3.35
CA LYS A 68 -0.57 -7.68 2.41
C LYS A 68 -0.99 -6.32 1.84
N MET A 69 -0.18 -5.27 2.04
CA MET A 69 -0.38 -4.02 1.32
C MET A 69 -0.16 -4.23 -0.18
N TRP A 70 -1.02 -3.60 -0.97
CA TRP A 70 -0.98 -3.71 -2.42
C TRP A 70 0.00 -2.70 -3.03
N GLY A 71 1.03 -3.22 -3.69
CA GLY A 71 1.96 -2.41 -4.47
C GLY A 71 2.56 -1.26 -3.66
N LYS A 72 2.27 -0.01 -4.09
CA LYS A 72 2.75 1.23 -3.46
C LYS A 72 1.61 2.08 -2.87
N THR A 73 0.43 1.49 -2.66
CA THR A 73 -0.78 2.25 -2.27
C THR A 73 -1.05 2.26 -0.78
N ASN A 74 -0.32 1.46 0.01
CA ASN A 74 -0.62 1.16 1.41
C ASN A 74 -2.04 0.59 1.67
N MET A 75 -2.78 0.24 0.63
CA MET A 75 -4.09 -0.39 0.77
C MET A 75 -3.92 -1.88 1.10
N LEU A 76 -4.65 -2.40 2.07
CA LEU A 76 -4.76 -3.85 2.26
C LEU A 76 -5.56 -4.43 1.10
N GLY A 77 -4.88 -5.17 0.23
CA GLY A 77 -5.47 -5.62 -1.02
C GLY A 77 -4.77 -6.85 -1.59
N TYR A 78 -5.50 -7.62 -2.39
CA TYR A 78 -4.97 -8.75 -3.13
C TYR A 78 -5.31 -8.64 -4.62
N ARG A 79 -4.60 -9.42 -5.44
CA ARG A 79 -4.90 -9.53 -6.86
C ARG A 79 -6.06 -10.49 -7.05
N GLY A 80 -7.17 -10.00 -7.59
CA GLY A 80 -8.32 -10.80 -8.00
C GLY A 80 -8.55 -10.76 -9.52
N ASN A 81 -9.57 -11.49 -9.96
CA ASN A 81 -10.05 -11.39 -11.35
C ASN A 81 -10.55 -9.96 -11.61
N GLY A 82 -9.97 -9.30 -12.61
CA GLY A 82 -10.34 -7.92 -12.99
C GLY A 82 -9.63 -6.80 -12.23
N GLY A 83 -8.65 -7.09 -11.36
CA GLY A 83 -7.81 -6.05 -10.76
C GLY A 83 -7.51 -6.26 -9.29
N VAL A 84 -7.38 -5.15 -8.56
CA VAL A 84 -7.08 -5.15 -7.13
C VAL A 84 -8.38 -5.22 -6.36
N LYS A 85 -8.47 -6.15 -5.41
CA LYS A 85 -9.60 -6.26 -4.48
C LYS A 85 -9.17 -5.89 -3.06
N PRO A 86 -9.96 -5.11 -2.31
CA PRO A 86 -9.66 -4.84 -0.91
C PRO A 86 -9.80 -6.12 -0.07
N TYR A 87 -9.05 -6.18 1.02
CA TYR A 87 -9.29 -7.18 2.05
C TYR A 87 -10.55 -6.84 2.85
N ASP A 88 -11.43 -7.82 3.00
CA ASP A 88 -12.54 -7.75 3.95
C ASP A 88 -12.12 -8.23 5.35
N MET A 89 -13.07 -8.18 6.29
CA MET A 89 -12.82 -8.57 7.68
C MET A 89 -12.43 -10.04 7.83
N ASP A 90 -13.03 -10.93 7.04
CA ASP A 90 -12.75 -12.37 7.11
C ASP A 90 -11.35 -12.68 6.55
N SER A 91 -10.95 -12.02 5.47
CA SER A 91 -9.61 -12.12 4.90
C SER A 91 -8.55 -11.55 5.85
N MET A 92 -8.83 -10.42 6.51
CA MET A 92 -7.93 -9.86 7.53
C MET A 92 -7.82 -10.77 8.76
N ALA A 93 -8.92 -11.37 9.18
CA ALA A 93 -8.96 -12.34 10.29
C ALA A 93 -8.06 -13.55 9.99
N ALA A 94 -8.14 -14.09 8.78
CA ALA A 94 -7.31 -15.20 8.33
C ALA A 94 -5.81 -14.84 8.34
N VAL A 95 -5.43 -13.63 7.90
CA VAL A 95 -4.03 -13.17 7.93
C VAL A 95 -3.49 -13.04 9.35
N MET A 96 -4.32 -12.58 10.28
CA MET A 96 -3.92 -12.39 11.68
C MET A 96 -4.03 -13.66 12.52
N GLY A 97 -4.81 -14.64 12.09
CA GLY A 97 -5.15 -15.84 12.87
C GLY A 97 -6.10 -15.52 14.02
N LEU A 98 -7.11 -14.67 13.79
CA LEU A 98 -8.06 -14.22 14.80
C LEU A 98 -9.49 -14.63 14.48
N GLY A 99 -10.33 -14.73 15.51
CA GLY A 99 -11.78 -14.81 15.33
C GLY A 99 -12.37 -13.49 14.81
N LYS A 100 -13.59 -13.53 14.26
CA LYS A 100 -14.25 -12.33 13.71
C LYS A 100 -14.35 -11.19 14.71
N SER A 101 -14.89 -11.43 15.91
CA SER A 101 -15.07 -10.40 16.94
C SER A 101 -13.75 -9.75 17.38
N GLN A 102 -12.69 -10.57 17.52
CA GLN A 102 -11.35 -10.08 17.85
C GLN A 102 -10.76 -9.24 16.71
N THR A 103 -11.01 -9.64 15.46
CA THR A 103 -10.58 -8.89 14.27
C THR A 103 -11.27 -7.54 14.21
N TYR A 104 -12.58 -7.47 14.45
CA TYR A 104 -13.31 -6.20 14.53
C TYR A 104 -12.75 -5.29 15.63
N ALA A 105 -12.53 -5.83 16.83
CA ALA A 105 -11.95 -5.07 17.94
C ALA A 105 -10.55 -4.55 17.60
N PHE A 106 -9.71 -5.40 17.01
CA PHE A 106 -8.36 -5.05 16.57
C PHE A 106 -8.37 -3.93 15.53
N ILE A 107 -9.11 -4.09 14.43
CA ILE A 107 -9.17 -3.09 13.36
C ILE A 107 -9.76 -1.77 13.88
N LYS A 108 -10.82 -1.83 14.70
CA LYS A 108 -11.41 -0.64 15.34
C LYS A 108 -10.37 0.10 16.21
N LYS A 109 -9.55 -0.64 16.97
CA LYS A 109 -8.47 -0.06 17.75
C LYS A 109 -7.39 0.57 16.86
N MET A 110 -6.97 -0.11 15.80
CA MET A 110 -5.97 0.42 14.86
C MET A 110 -6.45 1.68 14.15
N ILE A 111 -7.76 1.78 13.85
CA ILE A 111 -8.37 3.00 13.33
C ILE A 111 -8.31 4.12 14.36
N ARG A 112 -8.72 3.84 15.60
CA ARG A 112 -8.67 4.83 16.70
C ARG A 112 -7.24 5.34 16.96
N LEU A 113 -6.24 4.48 16.84
CA LEU A 113 -4.82 4.83 17.01
C LEU A 113 -4.21 5.52 15.76
N GLY A 114 -4.97 5.69 14.68
CA GLY A 114 -4.48 6.30 13.44
C GLY A 114 -3.47 5.42 12.68
N VAL A 115 -3.43 4.11 12.95
CA VAL A 115 -2.57 3.14 12.25
C VAL A 115 -3.24 2.64 10.96
N VAL A 116 -4.57 2.59 10.96
CA VAL A 116 -5.38 2.17 9.80
C VAL A 116 -6.45 3.22 9.52
N ALA A 117 -6.76 3.48 8.26
CA ALA A 117 -7.91 4.27 7.85
C ALA A 117 -8.90 3.38 7.11
N LYS A 118 -10.20 3.56 7.39
CA LYS A 118 -11.30 2.89 6.69
C LYS A 118 -11.98 3.89 5.77
N VAL A 119 -12.04 3.57 4.48
CA VAL A 119 -12.63 4.42 3.44
C VAL A 119 -13.83 3.70 2.83
N ARG A 120 -14.96 4.40 2.73
CA ARG A 120 -16.14 3.91 2.02
C ARG A 120 -15.99 4.26 0.54
N ILE A 121 -16.14 3.28 -0.34
CA ILE A 121 -16.15 3.46 -1.78
C ILE A 121 -17.51 3.04 -2.31
N GLU A 122 -18.15 3.93 -3.06
CA GLU A 122 -19.39 3.62 -3.76
C GLU A 122 -19.06 3.43 -5.23
N SER A 123 -19.32 2.23 -5.75
CA SER A 123 -19.13 1.92 -7.17
C SER A 123 -20.31 1.11 -7.66
N LYS A 124 -20.95 1.59 -8.73
CA LYS A 124 -22.08 0.90 -9.38
C LYS A 124 -23.20 0.50 -8.41
N GLY A 125 -23.51 1.36 -7.43
CA GLY A 125 -24.55 1.12 -6.41
C GLY A 125 -24.16 0.16 -5.28
N VAL A 126 -22.94 -0.40 -5.30
CA VAL A 126 -22.42 -1.23 -4.22
C VAL A 126 -21.50 -0.39 -3.33
N THR A 127 -21.76 -0.43 -2.02
CA THR A 127 -20.86 0.14 -1.02
C THR A 127 -19.82 -0.90 -0.63
N ASP A 128 -18.55 -0.57 -0.83
CA ASP A 128 -17.41 -1.37 -0.40
C ASP A 128 -16.54 -0.57 0.58
N TYR A 129 -15.73 -1.27 1.37
CA TYR A 129 -14.81 -0.66 2.32
C TYR A 129 -13.38 -1.02 2.01
N GLN A 130 -12.53 0.00 1.92
CA GLN A 130 -11.10 -0.15 1.75
C GLN A 130 -10.38 0.23 3.04
N TYR A 131 -9.32 -0.51 3.35
CA TYR A 131 -8.49 -0.28 4.52
C TYR A 131 -7.09 0.11 4.08
N TYR A 132 -6.62 1.26 4.54
CA TYR A 132 -5.29 1.78 4.25
C TYR A 132 -4.46 1.77 5.52
N VAL A 133 -3.17 1.45 5.40
CA VAL A 133 -2.22 1.48 6.52
C VAL A 133 -1.46 2.80 6.51
N ASN A 134 -1.28 3.40 7.67
CA ASN A 134 -0.58 4.66 7.81
C ASN A 134 0.90 4.50 7.37
N PRO A 135 1.36 5.28 6.37
CA PRO A 135 2.74 5.21 5.90
C PRO A 135 3.75 5.59 6.97
N LEU A 136 3.35 6.30 8.02
CA LEU A 136 4.21 6.64 9.15
C LEU A 136 4.75 5.39 9.87
N TYR A 137 3.99 4.29 9.91
CA TYR A 137 4.39 3.06 10.59
C TYR A 137 4.79 1.96 9.60
N TYR A 138 4.11 1.86 8.46
CA TYR A 138 4.38 0.84 7.45
C TYR A 138 4.26 1.48 6.06
N ASN A 139 5.38 1.81 5.42
CA ASN A 139 5.38 2.48 4.13
C ASN A 139 5.71 1.53 2.99
N SER A 140 4.78 1.32 2.05
CA SER A 140 5.00 0.49 0.85
C SER A 140 5.69 1.25 -0.30
N SER A 141 5.92 2.55 -0.14
CA SER A 141 6.46 3.45 -1.15
C SER A 141 7.57 4.33 -0.57
N ASN A 142 8.33 5.00 -1.42
CA ASN A 142 9.26 6.05 -1.01
C ASN A 142 8.64 7.46 -1.04
N ARG A 143 7.33 7.55 -1.34
CA ARG A 143 6.57 8.80 -1.45
C ARG A 143 5.19 8.61 -0.86
N ILE A 144 4.66 9.66 -0.24
CA ILE A 144 3.29 9.72 0.29
C ILE A 144 2.41 10.40 -0.77
N PRO A 145 1.47 9.69 -1.42
CA PRO A 145 0.51 10.30 -2.34
C PRO A 145 -0.55 11.12 -1.59
N LEU A 146 -1.17 12.08 -2.28
CA LEU A 146 -2.15 13.01 -1.68
C LEU A 146 -3.26 12.29 -0.91
N ASN A 147 -3.85 11.23 -1.46
CA ASN A 147 -4.92 10.50 -0.78
C ASN A 147 -4.46 9.90 0.56
N LEU A 148 -3.24 9.33 0.63
CA LEU A 148 -2.69 8.83 1.90
C LEU A 148 -2.40 9.96 2.88
N TYR A 149 -1.88 11.09 2.39
CA TYR A 149 -1.67 12.27 3.23
C TYR A 149 -2.98 12.74 3.85
N LEU A 150 -4.05 12.87 3.06
CA LEU A 150 -5.35 13.30 3.56
C LEU A 150 -5.94 12.32 4.58
N LEU A 151 -5.79 11.01 4.38
CA LEU A 151 -6.27 9.99 5.32
C LEU A 151 -5.57 10.03 6.68
N PHE A 152 -4.29 10.41 6.72
CA PHE A 152 -3.44 10.36 7.91
C PHE A 152 -2.85 11.72 8.29
N ARG A 153 -3.47 12.82 7.85
CA ARG A 153 -2.95 14.18 7.99
C ARG A 153 -2.57 14.49 9.43
N GLN A 154 -3.46 14.18 10.37
CA GLN A 154 -3.23 14.45 11.79
C GLN A 154 -1.97 13.77 12.33
N GLN A 155 -1.66 12.56 11.87
CA GLN A 155 -0.49 11.80 12.29
C GLN A 155 0.77 12.22 11.53
N LEU A 156 0.64 12.63 10.27
CA LEU A 156 1.75 12.96 9.39
C LEU A 156 2.22 14.42 9.53
N ASP A 157 1.34 15.37 9.82
CA ASP A 157 1.66 16.80 9.92
C ASP A 157 2.84 17.14 10.85
N PRO A 158 3.06 16.45 11.98
CA PRO A 158 4.24 16.68 12.83
C PRO A 158 5.57 16.28 12.17
N TYR A 159 5.54 15.35 11.20
CA TYR A 159 6.73 14.79 10.54
C TYR A 159 6.95 15.34 9.13
N ILE A 160 6.01 16.13 8.61
CA ILE A 160 6.09 16.72 7.27
C ILE A 160 6.38 18.22 7.39
N PRO A 161 7.42 18.73 6.71
CA PRO A 161 7.76 20.15 6.76
C PRO A 161 6.62 21.01 6.20
N SER A 162 6.47 22.21 6.75
CA SER A 162 5.36 23.13 6.45
C SER A 162 5.15 23.36 4.94
N TRP A 163 6.23 23.57 4.19
CA TRP A 163 6.15 23.78 2.73
C TRP A 163 5.49 22.60 2.01
N ALA A 164 5.74 21.36 2.43
CA ALA A 164 5.17 20.18 1.81
C ALA A 164 3.70 20.01 2.19
N ARG A 165 3.32 20.33 3.44
CA ARG A 165 1.92 20.36 3.88
C ARG A 165 1.08 21.34 3.06
N LEU A 166 1.62 22.54 2.80
CA LEU A 166 0.96 23.54 1.95
C LEU A 166 0.74 23.02 0.53
N ARG A 167 1.73 22.35 -0.07
CA ARG A 167 1.56 21.72 -1.40
C ARG A 167 0.44 20.68 -1.43
N PHE A 168 0.27 19.88 -0.38
CA PHE A 168 -0.85 18.94 -0.32
C PHE A 168 -2.19 19.67 -0.17
N ILE A 169 -2.26 20.76 0.59
CA ILE A 169 -3.48 21.58 0.74
C ILE A 169 -3.86 22.22 -0.60
N GLU A 170 -2.89 22.80 -1.32
CA GLU A 170 -3.07 23.35 -2.67
C GLU A 170 -3.62 22.28 -3.63
N GLN A 171 -3.02 21.08 -3.64
CA GLN A 171 -3.47 19.98 -4.50
C GLN A 171 -4.88 19.47 -4.15
N ALA A 172 -5.30 19.58 -2.89
CA ALA A 172 -6.64 19.24 -2.44
C ALA A 172 -7.69 20.33 -2.76
N GLY A 173 -7.28 21.44 -3.37
CA GLY A 173 -8.16 22.58 -3.69
C GLY A 173 -8.42 23.52 -2.50
N GLY A 174 -7.67 23.37 -1.39
CA GLY A 174 -7.71 24.32 -0.29
C GLY A 174 -6.91 25.59 -0.61
N LYS A 175 -7.36 26.75 -0.12
CA LYS A 175 -6.51 27.95 -0.08
C LYS A 175 -5.48 27.78 1.05
N ALA A 176 -4.22 28.02 0.72
CA ALA A 176 -3.09 27.98 1.66
C ALA A 176 -3.22 29.01 2.77
#